data_AF-A0A9P6DQ06-F1
#
_entry.id   AF-A0A9P6DQ06-F1
#
_cell.length_a   1.000
_cell.length_b   1.000
_cell.length_c   1.000
_cell.angle_alpha   90.00
_cell.angle_beta   90.00
_cell.angle_gamma   90.00
#
_symmetry.space_group_name_H-M   'P 1'
#
loop_
_entity.id
_entity.type
_entity.pdbx_description
1 polymer ?
#
loop_
_entity_poly.entity_id
_entity_poly.type
_entity_poly.pdbx_seq_one_letter_code
_entity_poly.pdbx_strand_id
1 'polypeptide(L)'
;MEKQLPGVGRYTADLCTMCEPFPDTSTAVTRYPMKIEKKKAREESCAVSVIEYRANQDRGFLLVRRPEKGLLAGLFEFPTLELESSAEVSLVESDATALLLAKFLASPPPPKTAVPDSGSTNPVKLMGNTDAGSLLRFFSHIRMTYHIR
;
A
#
# COMPACT_ATOMS: atom_id res chain seq x y z
N MET A 1 20.71 -31.71 -66.88
CA MET A 1 19.86 -30.57 -66.48
C MET A 1 19.99 -30.41 -64.98
N GLU A 2 21.03 -29.70 -64.61
CA GLU A 2 21.34 -29.26 -63.26
C GLU A 2 20.37 -28.11 -62.93
N LYS A 3 19.70 -28.17 -61.77
CA LYS A 3 19.06 -26.99 -61.18
C LYS A 3 19.51 -26.87 -59.75
N GLN A 4 20.15 -25.74 -59.48
CA GLN A 4 20.80 -25.37 -58.24
C GLN A 4 20.06 -24.16 -57.64
N LEU A 5 19.74 -24.27 -56.33
CA LEU A 5 19.62 -23.24 -55.26
C LEU A 5 18.37 -22.32 -55.17
N PRO A 6 17.96 -21.85 -53.95
CA PRO A 6 18.84 -21.28 -52.94
C PRO A 6 18.66 -21.70 -51.47
N GLY A 7 19.69 -21.38 -50.69
CA GLY A 7 19.84 -21.73 -49.29
C GLY A 7 18.95 -20.95 -48.36
N VAL A 8 18.50 -21.62 -47.31
CA VAL A 8 18.22 -21.04 -45.99
C VAL A 8 18.68 -22.10 -44.99
N GLY A 9 19.61 -21.75 -44.12
CA GLY A 9 20.16 -22.65 -43.11
C GLY A 9 19.03 -23.28 -42.30
N ARG A 10 18.89 -24.60 -42.40
CA ARG A 10 18.04 -25.37 -41.50
C ARG A 10 18.72 -25.40 -40.14
N TYR A 11 18.36 -24.44 -39.30
CA TYR A 11 18.75 -24.44 -37.89
C TYR A 11 18.16 -25.73 -37.27
N THR A 12 19.00 -26.50 -36.59
CA THR A 12 18.67 -27.80 -35.96
C THR A 12 17.62 -27.73 -34.84
N ALA A 13 16.98 -26.57 -34.65
CA ALA A 13 15.95 -26.34 -33.64
C ALA A 13 14.63 -27.05 -33.98
N ASP A 14 14.36 -27.32 -35.26
CA ASP A 14 13.12 -28.00 -35.71
C ASP A 14 13.13 -29.52 -35.53
N LEU A 15 14.20 -30.09 -34.96
CA LEU A 15 14.34 -31.53 -34.68
C LEU A 15 14.12 -31.88 -33.20
N CYS A 16 13.93 -30.90 -32.32
CA CYS A 16 13.68 -31.16 -30.90
C CYS A 16 12.18 -31.40 -30.66
N THR A 17 11.74 -32.66 -30.63
CA THR A 17 10.37 -33.04 -30.20
C THR A 17 10.13 -32.88 -28.69
N MET A 18 11.19 -32.64 -27.90
CA MET A 18 11.12 -32.42 -26.46
C MET A 18 10.89 -30.95 -26.08
N CYS A 19 11.10 -30.03 -27.02
CA CYS A 19 11.07 -28.60 -26.77
C CYS A 19 9.75 -28.02 -27.29
N GLU A 20 9.01 -27.28 -26.46
CA GLU A 20 7.84 -26.55 -26.92
C GLU A 20 8.27 -25.43 -27.89
N PRO A 21 7.62 -25.29 -29.07
CA PRO A 21 7.97 -24.26 -30.04
C PRO A 21 7.76 -22.87 -29.44
N PHE A 22 8.73 -21.98 -29.63
CA PHE A 22 8.67 -20.63 -29.08
C PHE A 22 7.56 -19.82 -29.77
N PRO A 23 6.80 -18.98 -29.03
CA PRO A 23 5.72 -18.18 -29.60
C PRO A 23 6.22 -17.15 -30.61
N ASP A 24 7.50 -16.74 -30.51
CA ASP A 24 8.09 -15.70 -31.33
C ASP A 24 9.33 -16.22 -32.11
N THR A 25 9.45 -15.85 -33.38
CA THR A 25 10.60 -16.17 -34.26
C THR A 25 11.89 -15.40 -33.94
N SER A 26 11.87 -14.52 -32.92
CA SER A 26 13.00 -13.68 -32.53
C SER A 26 14.13 -14.48 -31.87
N THR A 27 15.20 -14.80 -32.61
CA THR A 27 16.41 -15.48 -32.11
C THR A 27 17.34 -14.56 -31.29
N ALA A 28 16.83 -13.44 -30.76
CA ALA A 28 17.62 -12.44 -30.08
C ALA A 28 18.17 -12.94 -28.74
N VAL A 29 19.38 -12.49 -28.40
CA VAL A 29 20.03 -12.77 -27.09
C VAL A 29 19.25 -12.22 -25.89
N THR A 30 18.26 -11.34 -26.12
CA THR A 30 17.33 -10.82 -25.10
C THR A 30 16.18 -11.77 -24.79
N ARG A 31 16.08 -12.92 -25.48
CA ARG A 31 15.06 -13.95 -25.25
C ARG A 31 15.12 -14.52 -23.83
N TYR A 32 16.31 -14.50 -23.21
CA TYR A 32 16.52 -15.04 -21.87
C TYR A 32 16.97 -13.96 -20.90
N PRO A 33 16.50 -14.00 -19.63
CA PRO A 33 15.49 -14.94 -19.11
C PRO A 33 14.09 -14.62 -19.64
N MET A 34 13.31 -15.66 -19.97
CA MET A 34 11.90 -15.50 -20.34
C MET A 34 11.13 -14.94 -19.15
N LYS A 35 10.84 -13.64 -19.18
CA LYS A 35 10.17 -12.93 -18.09
C LYS A 35 8.69 -13.31 -18.11
N ILE A 36 8.29 -14.14 -17.15
CA ILE A 36 6.88 -14.44 -16.91
C ILE A 36 6.14 -13.12 -16.66
N GLU A 37 4.99 -12.93 -17.31
CA GLU A 37 4.13 -11.79 -17.06
C GLU A 37 3.75 -11.74 -15.58
N LYS A 38 4.13 -10.65 -14.90
CA LYS A 38 3.80 -10.48 -13.49
C LYS A 38 2.31 -10.18 -13.39
N LYS A 39 1.63 -10.89 -12.48
CA LYS A 39 0.25 -10.56 -12.10
C LYS A 39 0.17 -9.09 -11.68
N LYS A 40 -0.96 -8.45 -12.01
CA LYS A 40 -1.27 -7.08 -11.58
C LYS A 40 -1.11 -6.97 -10.06
N ALA A 41 -0.41 -5.93 -9.60
CA ALA A 41 -0.25 -5.65 -8.17
C ALA A 41 -1.62 -5.46 -7.51
N ARG A 42 -1.78 -5.97 -6.29
CA ARG A 42 -3.00 -5.79 -5.51
C ARG A 42 -3.18 -4.31 -5.19
N GLU A 43 -4.40 -3.82 -5.31
CA GLU A 43 -4.76 -2.45 -4.93
C GLU A 43 -5.36 -2.48 -3.53
N GLU A 44 -4.81 -1.64 -2.64
CA GLU A 44 -5.21 -1.55 -1.23
C GLU A 44 -5.39 -0.07 -0.85
N SER A 45 -6.26 0.21 0.11
CA SER A 45 -6.50 1.56 0.63
C SER A 45 -6.47 1.56 2.15
N CYS A 46 -5.91 2.61 2.74
CA CYS A 46 -5.91 2.78 4.19
C CYS A 46 -5.96 4.26 4.60
N ALA A 47 -6.59 4.54 5.73
CA ALA A 47 -6.57 5.84 6.39
C ALA A 47 -5.39 5.92 7.35
N VAL A 48 -4.59 6.97 7.26
CA VAL A 48 -3.40 7.23 8.09
C VAL A 48 -3.67 8.51 8.88
N SER A 49 -3.50 8.47 10.20
CA SER A 49 -3.65 9.66 11.05
C SER A 49 -2.33 10.13 11.62
N VAL A 50 -1.97 11.39 11.34
CA VAL A 50 -0.80 12.05 11.90
C VAL A 50 -1.22 12.75 13.19
N ILE A 51 -1.08 12.04 14.31
CA ILE A 51 -1.52 12.55 15.61
C ILE A 51 -0.36 13.29 16.27
N GLU A 52 -0.53 14.60 16.42
CA GLU A 52 0.38 15.48 17.15
C GLU A 52 -0.10 15.70 18.59
N TYR A 53 0.78 15.45 19.54
CA TYR A 53 0.60 15.82 20.93
C TYR A 53 1.28 17.15 21.22
N ARG A 54 0.58 18.06 21.90
CA ARG A 54 1.12 19.31 22.41
C ARG A 54 0.84 19.45 23.89
N ALA A 55 1.87 19.71 24.67
CA ALA A 55 1.74 20.11 26.07
C ALA A 55 2.75 21.19 26.39
N ASN A 56 2.26 22.37 26.81
CA ASN A 56 3.09 23.54 27.08
C ASN A 56 4.02 23.88 25.89
N GLN A 57 5.33 23.65 26.04
CA GLN A 57 6.33 23.84 24.99
C GLN A 57 6.77 22.55 24.29
N ASP A 58 6.27 21.40 24.73
CA ASP A 58 6.62 20.10 24.17
C ASP A 58 5.69 19.71 23.03
N ARG A 59 6.30 19.11 22.00
CA ARG A 59 5.63 18.56 20.82
C ARG A 59 6.07 17.11 20.63
N GLY A 60 5.10 16.24 20.39
CA GLY A 60 5.35 14.84 20.07
C GLY A 60 4.43 14.33 18.97
N PHE A 61 4.80 13.18 18.40
CA PHE A 61 3.96 12.47 17.43
C PHE A 61 3.73 11.03 17.88
N LEU A 62 2.52 10.54 17.66
CA LEU A 62 2.21 9.13 17.90
C LEU A 62 2.73 8.28 16.74
N LEU A 63 3.65 7.37 17.04
CA LEU A 63 4.12 6.34 16.14
C LEU A 63 3.85 4.97 16.75
N VAL A 64 3.48 4.03 15.91
CA VAL A 64 3.21 2.64 16.29
C VAL A 64 4.20 1.73 15.58
N ARG A 65 4.70 0.73 16.30
CA ARG A 65 5.60 -0.27 15.73
C ARG A 65 4.77 -1.37 15.06
N ARG A 66 5.07 -1.67 13.80
CA ARG A 66 4.44 -2.79 13.09
C ARG A 66 4.79 -4.13 13.75
N PRO A 67 3.95 -5.15 13.58
CA PRO A 67 4.27 -6.50 14.02
C PRO A 67 5.67 -6.94 13.55
N GLU A 68 6.32 -7.80 14.33
CA GLU A 68 7.68 -8.31 14.04
C GLU A 68 7.73 -9.21 12.79
N LYS A 69 6.60 -9.47 12.16
CA LYS A 69 6.46 -10.32 10.98
C LYS A 69 5.63 -9.62 9.92
N GLY A 70 5.88 -9.96 8.65
CA GLY A 70 5.12 -9.45 7.52
C GLY A 70 5.76 -8.25 6.83
N LEU A 71 4.95 -7.53 6.05
CA LEU A 71 5.40 -6.37 5.29
C LEU A 71 5.79 -5.24 6.24
N LEU A 72 6.97 -4.64 6.00
CA LEU A 72 7.55 -3.58 6.83
C LEU A 72 7.70 -3.97 8.32
N ALA A 73 7.97 -5.25 8.59
CA ALA A 73 8.08 -5.79 9.94
C ALA A 73 8.98 -4.95 10.85
N GLY A 74 8.49 -4.67 12.06
CA GLY A 74 9.24 -3.98 13.11
C GLY A 74 9.53 -2.48 12.88
N LEU A 75 9.11 -1.91 11.74
CA LEU A 75 9.26 -0.47 11.46
C LEU A 75 8.19 0.35 12.17
N PHE A 76 8.51 1.61 12.46
CA PHE A 76 7.55 2.58 12.96
C PHE A 76 6.75 3.22 11.84
N GLU A 77 5.45 3.35 12.05
CA GLU A 77 4.53 4.04 11.16
C GLU A 77 3.54 4.89 11.94
N PHE A 78 2.85 5.79 11.25
CA PHE A 78 1.70 6.48 11.83
C PHE A 78 0.54 5.49 12.00
N PRO A 79 -0.31 5.68 13.02
CA PRO A 79 -1.54 4.91 13.20
C PRO A 79 -2.33 4.82 11.88
N THR A 80 -2.57 3.59 11.45
CA THR A 80 -3.19 3.29 10.16
C THR A 80 -4.39 2.37 10.36
N LEU A 81 -5.46 2.61 9.60
CA LEU A 81 -6.67 1.79 9.54
C LEU A 81 -6.85 1.31 8.10
N GLU A 82 -6.87 -0.01 7.91
CA GLU A 82 -7.11 -0.63 6.59
C GLU A 82 -8.57 -0.43 6.18
N LEU A 83 -8.80 -0.13 4.89
CA LEU A 83 -10.13 0.10 4.32
C LEU A 83 -10.40 -1.04 3.32
N GLU A 84 -11.39 -1.90 3.60
CA GLU A 84 -11.64 -3.11 2.82
C GLU A 84 -12.47 -2.84 1.56
N SER A 85 -13.30 -1.79 1.57
CA SER A 85 -14.12 -1.40 0.41
C SER A 85 -14.09 0.10 0.10
N SER A 86 -14.28 0.45 -1.17
CA SER A 86 -14.35 1.86 -1.61
C SER A 86 -15.51 2.64 -0.99
N ALA A 87 -16.55 1.96 -0.49
CA ALA A 87 -17.69 2.59 0.19
C ALA A 87 -17.35 2.92 1.66
N GLU A 88 -16.52 2.10 2.31
CA GLU A 88 -15.98 2.38 3.65
C GLU A 88 -15.04 3.58 3.66
N VAL A 89 -14.35 3.85 2.54
CA VAL A 89 -13.46 5.01 2.40
C VAL A 89 -14.20 6.30 2.78
N SER A 90 -15.42 6.55 2.30
CA SER A 90 -16.10 7.82 2.58
C SER A 90 -16.68 7.94 4.00
N LEU A 91 -17.11 6.84 4.62
CA LEU A 91 -17.79 6.87 5.92
C LEU A 91 -16.78 6.72 7.06
N VAL A 92 -15.83 5.80 6.93
CA VAL A 92 -14.80 5.50 7.94
C VAL A 92 -13.75 6.60 7.99
N GLU A 93 -13.40 7.24 6.88
CA GLU A 93 -12.40 8.32 6.88
C GLU A 93 -12.75 9.44 7.89
N SER A 94 -14.03 9.82 8.02
CA SER A 94 -14.47 10.87 8.95
C SER A 94 -14.33 10.50 10.43
N ASP A 95 -14.30 9.21 10.75
CA ASP A 95 -14.21 8.67 12.12
C ASP A 95 -12.90 7.90 12.38
N ALA A 96 -12.08 7.67 11.35
CA ALA A 96 -10.86 6.86 11.42
C ALA A 96 -9.89 7.40 12.48
N THR A 97 -9.74 8.73 12.55
CA THR A 97 -8.91 9.36 13.58
C THR A 97 -9.44 9.07 14.99
N ALA A 98 -10.75 9.13 15.20
CA ALA A 98 -11.34 8.83 16.51
C ALA A 98 -11.20 7.36 16.89
N LEU A 99 -11.39 6.44 15.93
CA LEU A 99 -11.14 5.01 16.10
C LEU A 99 -9.68 4.72 16.46
N LEU A 100 -8.73 5.35 15.77
CA LEU A 100 -7.31 5.21 16.06
C LEU A 100 -6.94 5.81 17.42
N LEU A 101 -7.48 6.97 17.78
CA LEU A 101 -7.30 7.56 19.10
C LEU A 101 -7.86 6.65 20.20
N ALA A 102 -9.06 6.10 20.03
CA ALA A 102 -9.66 5.17 20.97
C ALA A 102 -8.87 3.87 21.11
N LYS A 103 -8.21 3.43 20.03
CA LYS A 103 -7.36 2.23 20.02
C LYS A 103 -6.04 2.42 20.77
N PHE A 104 -5.42 3.59 20.67
CA PHE A 104 -4.07 3.82 21.18
C PHE A 104 -3.98 4.67 22.45
N LEU A 105 -5.02 5.45 22.79
CA LEU A 105 -5.04 6.27 24.00
C LEU A 105 -5.87 5.59 25.10
N ALA A 106 -5.36 5.60 26.33
CA ALA A 106 -6.08 5.08 27.49
C ALA A 106 -7.34 5.89 27.84
N SER A 107 -7.31 7.20 27.56
CA SER A 107 -8.45 8.12 27.71
C SER A 107 -8.55 8.97 26.44
N PRO A 108 -9.29 8.51 25.42
CA PRO A 108 -9.42 9.24 24.17
C PRO A 108 -10.32 10.48 24.35
N PRO A 109 -10.02 11.59 23.68
CA PRO A 109 -10.91 12.74 23.68
C PRO A 109 -12.24 12.37 23.00
N PRO A 110 -13.38 12.91 23.46
CA PRO A 110 -14.67 12.64 22.83
C PRO A 110 -14.67 13.15 21.38
N PRO A 111 -15.39 12.46 20.47
CA PRO A 111 -15.54 12.91 19.10
C PRO A 111 -16.20 14.30 19.06
N LYS A 112 -15.86 15.11 18.06
CA LYS A 112 -16.30 16.52 17.94
C LYS A 112 -17.83 16.72 17.93
N THR A 113 -18.60 15.66 17.70
CA THR A 113 -20.07 15.64 17.71
C THR A 113 -20.68 15.51 19.11
N ALA A 114 -19.87 15.22 20.13
CA ALA A 114 -20.33 15.15 21.51
C ALA A 114 -20.62 16.56 22.06
N VAL A 115 -21.80 16.73 22.66
CA VAL A 115 -22.22 17.95 23.36
C VAL A 115 -21.16 18.30 24.41
N PRO A 116 -20.76 19.58 24.56
CA PRO A 116 -19.82 19.96 25.61
C PRO A 116 -20.48 19.78 26.97
N ASP A 117 -20.25 18.62 27.60
CA ASP A 117 -20.56 18.42 29.01
C ASP A 117 -19.61 19.28 29.83
N SER A 118 -20.15 20.38 30.38
CA SER A 118 -19.47 21.39 31.21
C SER A 118 -18.83 20.86 32.51
N GLY A 119 -18.72 19.54 32.70
CA GLY A 119 -18.21 18.92 33.92
C GLY A 119 -17.08 17.90 33.75
N SER A 120 -16.69 17.53 32.52
CA SER A 120 -15.65 16.51 32.31
C SER A 120 -14.27 17.15 32.15
N THR A 121 -13.42 17.06 33.18
CA THR A 121 -12.02 17.46 33.16
C THR A 121 -11.16 16.43 32.40
N ASN A 122 -11.43 16.24 31.11
CA ASN A 122 -10.51 15.45 30.27
C ASN A 122 -9.20 16.24 30.09
N PRO A 123 -8.04 15.66 30.46
CA PRO A 123 -6.75 16.35 30.34
C PRO A 123 -6.31 16.55 28.88
N VAL A 124 -6.97 15.87 27.92
CA VAL A 124 -6.63 15.89 26.50
C VAL A 124 -7.76 16.51 25.69
N LYS A 125 -7.44 17.54 24.91
CA LYS A 125 -8.38 18.22 24.01
C LYS A 125 -7.93 18.09 22.57
N LEU A 126 -8.85 17.73 21.68
CA LEU A 126 -8.60 17.70 20.24
C LEU A 126 -8.52 19.15 19.71
N MET A 127 -7.35 19.57 19.24
CA MET A 127 -7.11 20.94 18.76
C MET A 127 -7.56 21.16 17.31
N GLY A 128 -7.55 20.12 16.47
CA GLY A 128 -7.85 20.21 15.04
C GLY A 128 -7.89 18.82 14.41
N ASN A 129 -8.47 18.74 13.21
CA ASN A 129 -8.36 17.58 12.32
C ASN A 129 -8.35 18.16 10.90
N THR A 130 -7.33 17.87 10.11
CA THR A 130 -7.11 18.49 8.81
C THR A 130 -6.77 17.41 7.80
N ASP A 131 -7.54 17.33 6.73
CA ASP A 131 -7.25 16.44 5.62
C ASP A 131 -5.99 16.91 4.89
N ALA A 132 -4.99 16.04 4.82
CA ALA A 132 -3.71 16.29 4.13
C ALA A 132 -3.68 15.64 2.74
N GLY A 133 -4.81 15.05 2.30
CA GLY A 133 -4.97 14.43 1.00
C GLY A 133 -4.47 12.99 0.94
N SER A 134 -4.36 12.45 -0.27
CA SER A 134 -3.96 11.05 -0.49
C SER A 134 -2.61 10.93 -1.18
N LEU A 135 -1.83 9.91 -0.79
CA LEU A 135 -0.59 9.54 -1.47
C LEU A 135 -0.56 8.06 -1.83
N LEU A 136 0.17 7.72 -2.89
CA LEU A 136 0.39 6.33 -3.29
C LEU A 136 1.72 5.81 -2.75
N ARG A 137 1.68 4.62 -2.18
CA ARG A 137 2.84 3.87 -1.73
C ARG A 137 2.95 2.56 -2.51
N PHE A 138 4.05 2.41 -3.23
CA PHE A 138 4.33 1.22 -4.02
C PHE A 138 5.21 0.24 -3.24
N PHE A 139 4.77 -1.01 -3.20
CA PHE A 139 5.55 -2.17 -2.80
C PHE A 139 5.70 -3.11 -4.00
N SER A 140 6.60 -4.09 -3.91
CA SER A 140 6.90 -5.02 -5.01
C SER A 140 5.67 -5.66 -5.65
N HIS A 141 4.61 -5.88 -4.86
CA HIS A 141 3.38 -6.54 -5.31
C HIS A 141 2.09 -5.84 -4.86
N ILE A 142 2.20 -4.67 -4.22
CA ILE A 142 1.05 -3.96 -3.64
C ILE A 142 1.14 -2.49 -4.03
N ARG A 143 0.03 -1.96 -4.53
CA ARG A 143 -0.19 -0.54 -4.74
C ARG A 143 -1.16 -0.05 -3.67
N MET A 144 -0.64 0.64 -2.68
CA MET A 144 -1.41 1.06 -1.51
C MET A 144 -1.68 2.57 -1.55
N THR A 145 -2.94 2.96 -1.39
CA THR A 145 -3.37 4.37 -1.32
C THR A 145 -3.55 4.78 0.13
N TYR A 146 -2.81 5.79 0.57
CA TYR A 146 -2.86 6.35 1.93
C TYR A 146 -3.71 7.61 1.90
N HIS A 147 -4.76 7.66 2.71
CA HIS A 147 -5.60 8.84 2.94
C HIS A 147 -5.18 9.49 4.27
N ILE A 148 -4.63 10.71 4.25
CA ILE A 148 -3.93 11.29 5.39
C ILE A 148 -4.79 12.34 6.09
N ARG A 149 -4.92 12.20 7.42
CA ARG A 149 -5.72 13.04 8.31
C ARG A 149 -4.94 13.51 9.54
#